data_AF-A0A7S1VTS0-F1
#
_entry.id   AF-A0A7S1VTS0-F1
#
_cell.length_a   1.000
_cell.length_b   1.000
_cell.length_c   1.000
_cell.angle_alpha   90.00
_cell.angle_beta   90.00
_cell.angle_gamma   90.00
#
_symmetry.space_group_name_H-M   'P 1'
#
loop_
_entity.id
_entity.type
_entity.pdbx_description
1 polymer ?
#
loop_
_entity_poly.entity_id
_entity_poly.type
_entity_poly.pdbx_seq_one_letter_code
_entity_poly.pdbx_strand_id
1 'polypeptide(L)'
;LKSLGVKNLLEFDFMDPPPEENIMNSMYQLWILGALDNTGEITSLGRRMVEFPLDPSLSKLLLYSHEHGRCSTEVLVVVSMLSVPSVFFRPKDREEESDAAREKFFVPESDHLTLLNVYLRAKQYKFDPHWCTRHFIHAKGIRKAREVHAQ
;
A
#
# COMPACT_ATOMS: atom_id res chain seq x y z
N LEU A 1 0.55 2.90 19.46
CA LEU A 1 0.31 2.65 20.91
C LEU A 1 1.40 1.79 21.53
N LYS A 2 1.61 0.54 21.07
CA LYS A 2 2.71 -0.30 21.56
C LYS A 2 4.10 0.35 21.40
N SER A 3 4.36 1.01 20.27
CA SER A 3 5.58 1.80 20.06
C SER A 3 5.73 3.00 21.00
N LEU A 4 4.63 3.51 21.56
CA LEU A 4 4.60 4.64 22.50
C LEU A 4 4.73 4.17 23.96
N GLY A 5 4.93 2.87 24.21
CA GLY A 5 5.11 2.31 25.55
C GLY A 5 3.81 1.93 26.27
N VAL A 6 2.67 1.95 25.59
CA VAL A 6 1.39 1.49 26.17
C VAL A 6 1.42 -0.03 26.30
N LYS A 7 1.48 -0.52 27.54
CA LYS A 7 1.55 -1.97 27.83
C LYS A 7 0.19 -2.64 27.69
N ASN A 8 -0.80 -2.15 28.41
CA ASN A 8 -2.16 -2.70 28.40
C ASN A 8 -3.08 -1.82 27.54
N LEU A 9 -3.58 -2.39 26.46
CA LEU A 9 -4.51 -1.70 25.56
C LEU A 9 -5.94 -1.70 26.11
N LEU A 10 -6.31 -2.65 26.98
CA LEU A 10 -7.66 -2.72 27.56
C LEU A 10 -7.88 -1.67 28.63
N GLU A 11 -6.81 -1.24 29.31
CA GLU A 11 -6.82 -0.17 30.31
C GLU A 11 -6.45 1.19 29.72
N PHE A 12 -6.25 1.28 28.40
CA PHE A 12 -5.92 2.53 27.76
C PHE A 12 -7.16 3.44 27.70
N ASP A 13 -6.99 4.70 28.10
CA ASP A 13 -8.06 5.69 28.19
C ASP A 13 -8.42 6.22 26.79
N PHE A 14 -9.18 5.41 26.04
CA PHE A 14 -9.79 5.82 24.78
C PHE A 14 -10.99 6.72 25.06
N MET A 15 -11.15 7.80 24.27
CA MET A 15 -12.36 8.63 24.36
C MET A 15 -13.63 7.82 24.06
N ASP A 16 -13.55 6.94 23.07
CA ASP A 16 -14.56 5.92 22.77
C ASP A 16 -13.84 4.56 22.64
N PRO A 17 -13.91 3.68 23.66
CA PRO A 17 -13.19 2.42 23.63
C PRO A 17 -13.73 1.49 22.54
N PRO A 18 -12.88 0.95 21.65
CA PRO A 18 -13.31 -0.04 20.69
C PRO A 18 -13.66 -1.36 21.40
N PRO A 19 -14.49 -2.23 20.79
CA PRO A 19 -14.75 -3.57 21.31
C PRO A 19 -13.45 -4.33 21.57
N GLU A 20 -13.38 -5.05 22.69
CA GLU A 20 -12.19 -5.82 23.08
C GLU A 20 -11.78 -6.83 22.01
N GLU A 21 -12.76 -7.44 21.33
CA GLU A 21 -12.52 -8.35 20.21
C GLU A 21 -11.71 -7.70 19.08
N ASN A 22 -11.95 -6.42 18.77
CA ASN A 22 -11.21 -5.69 17.73
C ASN A 22 -9.77 -5.42 18.16
N ILE A 23 -9.55 -5.11 19.45
CA ILE A 23 -8.21 -4.94 20.02
C ILE A 23 -7.44 -6.26 19.92
N MET A 24 -8.07 -7.36 20.35
CA MET A 24 -7.48 -8.69 20.33
C MET A 24 -7.14 -9.15 18.91
N ASN A 25 -8.06 -8.97 17.95
CA ASN A 25 -7.83 -9.28 16.55
C ASN A 25 -6.68 -8.46 15.97
N SER A 26 -6.59 -7.17 16.28
CA SER A 26 -5.50 -6.30 15.82
C SER A 26 -4.14 -6.71 16.39
N MET A 27 -4.09 -7.06 17.68
CA MET A 27 -2.88 -7.60 18.31
C MET A 27 -2.45 -8.92 17.69
N TYR A 28 -3.41 -9.81 17.40
CA TYR A 28 -3.15 -11.08 16.75
C TYR A 28 -2.61 -10.91 15.33
N GLN A 29 -3.15 -9.98 14.55
CA GLN A 29 -2.62 -9.66 13.21
C GLN A 29 -1.18 -9.13 13.28
N LEU A 30 -0.89 -8.23 14.23
CA LEU A 30 0.47 -7.72 14.42
C LEU A 30 1.45 -8.80 14.87
N TRP A 31 1.00 -9.77 15.66
CA TRP A 31 1.77 -10.94 16.06
C TRP A 31 2.08 -11.87 14.86
N ILE A 32 1.08 -12.19 14.01
CA ILE A 32 1.29 -12.96 12.77
C ILE A 32 2.30 -12.25 11.84
N LEU A 33 2.21 -10.92 11.75
CA LEU A 33 3.15 -10.13 10.98
C LEU A 33 4.55 -10.09 11.61
N GLY A 34 4.72 -10.56 12.84
CA GLY A 34 6.00 -10.52 13.55
C GLY A 34 6.37 -9.13 14.07
N ALA A 35 5.41 -8.21 14.09
CA ALA A 35 5.57 -6.89 14.69
C ALA A 35 5.51 -6.93 16.22
N LEU A 36 4.79 -7.93 16.77
CA LEU A 36 4.75 -8.24 18.19
C LEU A 36 5.34 -9.63 18.47
N ASP A 37 5.92 -9.80 19.66
CA ASP A 37 6.36 -11.11 20.15
C ASP A 37 5.26 -11.85 20.93
N ASN A 38 5.60 -13.05 21.44
CA ASN A 38 4.67 -13.90 22.21
C ASN A 38 4.25 -13.27 23.56
N THR A 39 4.96 -12.25 24.02
CA THR A 39 4.64 -11.51 25.24
C THR A 39 3.81 -10.24 24.97
N GLY A 40 3.56 -9.93 23.68
CA GLY A 40 2.82 -8.74 23.25
C GLY A 40 3.67 -7.47 23.22
N GLU A 41 4.99 -7.60 23.24
CA GLU A 41 5.95 -6.50 23.14
C GLU A 41 6.39 -6.28 21.69
N ILE A 42 6.81 -5.04 21.37
CA ILE A 42 7.20 -4.68 20.00
C ILE A 42 8.57 -5.25 19.63
N THR A 43 8.65 -5.95 18.51
CA THR A 43 9.90 -6.53 17.99
C THR A 43 10.77 -5.48 17.29
N SER A 44 12.01 -5.82 16.94
CA SER A 44 12.86 -4.98 16.10
C SER A 44 12.25 -4.73 14.71
N LEU A 45 11.60 -5.74 14.13
CA LEU A 45 10.83 -5.62 12.90
C LEU A 45 9.65 -4.65 13.09
N GLY A 46 8.87 -4.82 14.17
CA GLY A 46 7.75 -3.95 14.49
C GLY A 46 8.16 -2.49 14.66
N ARG A 47 9.32 -2.22 15.29
CA ARG A 47 9.86 -0.85 15.41
C ARG A 47 10.13 -0.21 14.04
N ARG A 48 10.76 -0.95 13.12
CA ARG A 48 10.99 -0.47 11.75
C ARG A 48 9.69 -0.28 10.98
N MET A 49 8.71 -1.16 11.17
CA MET A 49 7.40 -1.03 10.51
C MET A 49 6.67 0.26 10.91
N VAL A 50 6.82 0.72 12.16
CA VAL A 50 6.20 1.94 12.70
C VAL A 50 6.76 3.22 12.09
N GLU A 51 7.98 3.19 11.54
CA GLU A 51 8.59 4.36 10.89
C GLU A 51 7.89 4.71 9.56
N PHE A 52 7.19 3.75 8.95
CA PHE A 52 6.48 3.96 7.69
C PHE A 52 5.03 4.36 7.94
N PRO A 53 4.50 5.41 7.25
CA PRO A 53 3.10 5.79 7.30
C PRO A 53 2.24 4.87 6.42
N LEU A 54 2.39 3.56 6.59
CA LEU A 54 1.77 2.51 5.78
C LEU A 54 1.09 1.48 6.67
N ASP A 55 0.18 0.71 6.08
CA ASP A 55 -0.40 -0.44 6.76
C ASP A 55 0.70 -1.46 7.12
N PRO A 56 0.62 -2.12 8.29
CA PRO A 56 1.64 -3.08 8.75
C PRO A 56 1.99 -4.17 7.72
N SER A 57 1.01 -4.65 6.95
CA SER A 57 1.24 -5.64 5.90
C SER A 57 2.14 -5.11 4.78
N LEU A 58 1.91 -3.87 4.34
CA LEU A 58 2.69 -3.21 3.30
C LEU A 58 4.08 -2.82 3.80
N SER A 59 4.21 -2.33 5.03
CA SER A 59 5.50 -2.06 5.66
C SER A 59 6.36 -3.32 5.74
N LYS A 60 5.76 -4.45 6.15
CA LYS A 60 6.46 -5.75 6.19
C LYS A 60 6.89 -6.19 4.80
N LEU A 61 6.02 -6.06 3.79
CA LEU A 61 6.36 -6.41 2.41
C LEU A 61 7.56 -5.60 1.90
N LEU A 62 7.58 -4.29 2.16
CA LEU A 62 8.66 -3.40 1.76
C LEU A 62 9.98 -3.81 2.45
N LEU A 63 9.96 -3.99 3.77
CA LEU A 63 11.14 -4.41 4.54
C LEU A 63 11.67 -5.78 4.06
N TYR A 64 10.78 -6.75 3.85
CA TYR A 64 11.14 -8.07 3.37
C TYR A 64 11.76 -8.03 1.97
N SER A 65 11.20 -7.24 1.06
CA SER A 65 11.73 -7.09 -0.31
C SER A 65 13.12 -6.44 -0.33
N HIS A 66 13.39 -5.52 0.60
CA HIS A 66 14.69 -4.91 0.80
C HIS A 66 15.74 -5.90 1.32
N GLU A 67 15.38 -6.74 2.30
CA GLU A 67 16.30 -7.68 2.93
C GLU A 67 16.57 -8.95 2.11
N HIS A 68 15.55 -9.47 1.43
CA HIS A 68 15.60 -10.80 0.82
C HIS A 68 15.31 -10.82 -0.68
N GLY A 69 14.46 -9.92 -1.18
CA GLY A 69 13.82 -10.06 -2.50
C GLY A 69 14.60 -9.53 -3.70
N ARG A 70 15.63 -8.69 -3.50
CA ARG A 70 16.30 -7.92 -4.58
C ARG A 70 15.31 -7.21 -5.54
N CYS A 71 14.11 -6.88 -5.06
CA CYS A 71 13.01 -6.30 -5.83
C CYS A 71 12.38 -5.10 -5.10
N SER A 72 13.15 -4.45 -4.24
CA SER A 72 12.69 -3.33 -3.41
C SER A 72 12.17 -2.16 -4.24
N THR A 73 12.74 -1.92 -5.42
CA THR A 73 12.33 -0.82 -6.31
C THR A 73 10.92 -1.07 -6.88
N GLU A 74 10.66 -2.28 -7.34
CA GLU A 74 9.38 -2.69 -7.90
C GLU A 74 8.30 -2.74 -6.81
N VAL A 75 8.65 -3.29 -5.65
CA VAL A 75 7.73 -3.35 -4.49
C VAL A 75 7.40 -1.96 -3.99
N LEU A 76 8.36 -1.02 -3.94
CA LEU A 76 8.09 0.37 -3.58
C LEU A 76 7.06 1.01 -4.51
N VAL A 77 7.16 0.76 -5.82
CA VAL A 77 6.16 1.23 -6.79
C VAL A 77 4.79 0.63 -6.53
N VAL A 78 4.71 -0.70 -6.33
CA VAL A 78 3.43 -1.38 -6.06
C VAL A 78 2.79 -0.85 -4.77
N VAL A 79 3.57 -0.73 -3.69
CA VAL A 79 3.09 -0.17 -2.42
C VAL A 79 2.58 1.25 -2.63
N SER A 80 3.31 2.09 -3.36
CA SER A 80 2.90 3.48 -3.65
C SER A 80 1.58 3.55 -4.43
N MET A 81 1.35 2.61 -5.35
CA MET A 81 0.13 2.52 -6.14
C MET A 81 -1.05 1.97 -5.32
N LEU A 82 -0.80 1.13 -4.32
CA LEU A 82 -1.82 0.61 -3.40
C LEU A 82 -2.20 1.61 -2.31
N SER A 83 -1.30 2.52 -1.96
CA SER A 83 -1.56 3.60 -0.98
C SER A 83 -2.47 4.71 -1.51
N VAL A 84 -2.82 4.69 -2.79
CA VAL A 84 -3.76 5.64 -3.40
C VAL A 84 -5.03 4.93 -3.84
N PRO A 85 -6.18 5.65 -3.92
CA PRO A 85 -7.37 5.10 -4.56
C PRO A 85 -7.07 4.62 -5.98
N SER A 86 -7.86 3.66 -6.46
CA SER A 86 -7.70 3.09 -7.80
C SER A 86 -7.46 4.17 -8.85
N VAL A 87 -6.34 4.05 -9.56
CA VAL A 87 -5.94 5.00 -10.59
C VAL A 87 -6.73 4.84 -11.89
N PHE A 88 -7.43 3.72 -12.07
CA PHE A 88 -8.24 3.45 -13.26
C PHE A 88 -9.63 4.04 -13.11
N PHE A 89 -10.16 4.60 -14.19
CA PHE A 89 -11.56 5.01 -14.25
C PHE A 89 -12.24 4.47 -15.50
N ARG A 90 -13.49 4.04 -15.35
CA ARG A 90 -14.28 3.39 -16.41
C ARG A 90 -15.58 4.17 -16.62
N PRO A 91 -15.62 5.14 -17.55
CA PRO A 91 -16.83 5.90 -17.85
C PRO A 91 -17.88 5.02 -18.52
N LYS A 92 -19.16 5.14 -18.10
CA LYS A 92 -20.26 4.35 -18.66
C LYS A 92 -20.46 4.53 -20.17
N ASP A 93 -20.16 5.73 -20.68
CA ASP A 93 -20.32 6.04 -22.11
C ASP A 93 -19.15 5.55 -22.98
N ARG A 94 -18.04 5.11 -22.37
CA ARG A 94 -16.78 4.72 -23.05
C ARG A 94 -16.13 3.50 -22.41
N GLU A 95 -16.94 2.52 -22.03
CA GLU A 95 -16.46 1.32 -21.37
C GLU A 95 -15.52 0.51 -22.26
N GLU A 96 -15.88 0.30 -23.53
CA GLU A 96 -15.05 -0.45 -24.49
C GLU A 96 -13.68 0.21 -24.73
N GLU A 97 -13.64 1.53 -24.88
CA GLU A 97 -12.38 2.29 -25.04
C GLU A 97 -11.50 2.20 -23.79
N SER A 98 -12.12 2.27 -22.60
CA SER A 98 -11.44 2.14 -21.32
C SER A 98 -10.83 0.76 -21.14
N ASP A 99 -11.60 -0.29 -21.45
CA ASP A 99 -11.18 -1.67 -21.28
C ASP A 99 -10.04 -2.00 -22.27
N ALA A 100 -10.16 -1.55 -23.54
CA ALA A 100 -9.08 -1.69 -24.54
C ALA A 100 -7.80 -0.92 -24.18
N ALA A 101 -7.92 0.23 -23.51
CA ALA A 101 -6.76 0.97 -23.01
C ALA A 101 -6.09 0.24 -21.82
N ARG A 102 -6.89 -0.37 -20.94
CA ARG A 102 -6.41 -1.11 -19.76
C ARG A 102 -5.74 -2.43 -20.14
N GLU A 103 -6.23 -3.12 -21.17
CA GLU A 103 -5.67 -4.37 -21.68
C GLU A 103 -4.18 -4.23 -22.05
N LYS A 104 -3.75 -3.05 -22.53
CA LYS A 104 -2.34 -2.76 -22.86
C LYS A 104 -1.39 -2.81 -21.66
N PHE A 105 -1.93 -2.64 -20.45
CA PHE A 105 -1.17 -2.69 -19.20
C PHE A 105 -1.37 -3.97 -18.42
N PHE A 106 -2.40 -4.75 -18.79
CA PHE A 106 -2.84 -5.93 -18.08
C PHE A 106 -1.77 -7.02 -18.10
N VAL A 107 -1.53 -7.60 -16.93
CA VAL A 107 -0.67 -8.77 -16.74
C VAL A 107 -1.59 -9.88 -16.23
N PRO A 108 -1.87 -10.93 -17.03
CA PRO A 108 -2.82 -11.98 -16.68
C PRO A 108 -2.55 -12.66 -15.34
N GLU A 109 -1.29 -12.72 -14.94
CA GLU A 109 -0.84 -13.40 -13.73
C GLU A 109 -0.93 -12.52 -12.48
N SER A 110 -1.06 -11.19 -12.60
CA SER A 110 -1.01 -10.30 -11.43
C SER A 110 -1.55 -8.88 -11.66
N ASP A 111 -2.52 -8.51 -10.82
CA ASP A 111 -2.99 -7.12 -10.70
C ASP A 111 -1.93 -6.18 -10.16
N HIS A 112 -1.06 -6.65 -9.26
CA HIS A 112 0.05 -5.84 -8.74
C HIS A 112 1.08 -5.54 -9.82
N LEU A 113 1.39 -6.50 -10.71
CA LEU A 113 2.25 -6.26 -11.86
C LEU A 113 1.58 -5.33 -12.89
N THR A 114 0.25 -5.39 -13.01
CA THR A 114 -0.51 -4.43 -13.82
C THR A 114 -0.34 -3.00 -13.28
N LEU A 115 -0.43 -2.79 -11.96
CA LEU A 115 -0.18 -1.48 -11.32
C LEU A 115 1.26 -1.01 -11.54
N LEU A 116 2.24 -1.91 -11.41
CA LEU A 116 3.64 -1.63 -11.69
C LEU A 116 3.83 -1.17 -13.14
N ASN A 117 3.27 -1.89 -14.11
CA ASN A 117 3.36 -1.58 -15.53
C ASN A 117 2.77 -0.19 -15.82
N VAL A 118 1.59 0.12 -15.29
CA VAL A 118 0.97 1.44 -15.42
C VAL A 118 1.87 2.56 -14.89
N TYR A 119 2.44 2.39 -13.69
CA TYR A 119 3.32 3.42 -13.11
C TYR A 119 4.60 3.61 -13.94
N LEU A 120 5.23 2.52 -14.39
CA LEU A 120 6.42 2.57 -15.23
C LEU A 120 6.14 3.28 -16.56
N ARG A 121 5.00 2.99 -17.19
CA ARG A 121 4.56 3.68 -18.41
C ARG A 121 4.29 5.15 -18.16
N ALA A 122 3.57 5.49 -17.08
CA ALA A 122 3.36 6.87 -16.70
C ALA A 122 4.70 7.61 -16.48
N LYS A 123 5.67 6.98 -15.83
CA LYS A 123 7.01 7.52 -15.63
C LYS A 123 7.76 7.77 -16.95
N GLN A 124 7.65 6.86 -17.93
CA GLN A 124 8.22 7.05 -19.28
C GLN A 124 7.64 8.30 -19.97
N TYR A 125 6.35 8.54 -19.82
CA TYR A 125 5.66 9.73 -20.32
C TYR A 125 5.71 10.92 -19.33
N LYS A 126 6.64 10.90 -18.37
CA LYS A 126 6.87 11.98 -17.37
C LYS A 126 5.62 12.38 -16.56
N PHE A 127 4.70 11.43 -16.37
CA PHE A 127 3.42 11.64 -15.70
C PHE A 127 2.56 12.72 -16.38
N ASP A 128 2.60 12.78 -17.71
CA ASP A 128 1.82 13.71 -18.52
C ASP A 128 0.30 13.52 -18.28
N PRO A 129 -0.44 14.57 -17.87
CA PRO A 129 -1.88 14.48 -17.67
C PRO A 129 -2.65 14.08 -18.93
N HIS A 130 -2.19 14.51 -20.11
CA HIS A 130 -2.88 14.18 -21.36
C HIS A 130 -2.75 12.69 -21.71
N TRP A 131 -1.56 12.12 -21.50
CA TRP A 131 -1.34 10.67 -21.55
C TRP A 131 -2.25 9.93 -20.57
N CYS A 132 -2.34 10.37 -19.31
CA CYS A 132 -3.22 9.75 -18.32
C CYS A 132 -4.68 9.74 -18.78
N THR A 133 -5.20 10.87 -19.28
CA THR A 133 -6.58 10.94 -19.78
C THR A 133 -6.83 10.01 -20.96
N ARG A 134 -5.88 9.93 -21.91
CA ARG A 134 -5.99 9.04 -23.09
C ARG A 134 -6.01 7.56 -22.72
N HIS A 135 -5.38 7.20 -21.60
CA HIS A 135 -5.29 5.83 -21.11
C HIS A 135 -6.28 5.51 -19.97
N PHE A 136 -7.28 6.37 -19.74
CA PHE A 136 -8.30 6.18 -18.70
C PHE A 136 -7.72 6.03 -17.29
N ILE A 137 -6.65 6.81 -17.03
CA ILE A 137 -5.97 6.89 -15.75
C ILE A 137 -6.23 8.26 -15.10
N HIS A 138 -6.55 8.24 -13.81
CA HIS A 138 -6.65 9.44 -12.99
C HIS A 138 -5.27 10.07 -12.78
N ALA A 139 -5.01 11.19 -13.47
CA ALA A 139 -3.77 11.95 -13.35
C ALA A 139 -3.49 12.38 -11.90
N LYS A 140 -4.52 12.74 -11.13
CA LYS A 140 -4.41 13.07 -9.70
C LYS A 140 -3.96 11.87 -8.86
N GLY A 141 -4.50 10.67 -9.14
CA GLY A 141 -4.15 9.44 -8.43
C GLY A 141 -2.70 9.05 -8.68
N ILE A 142 -2.25 9.05 -9.93
CA ILE A 142 -0.85 8.76 -10.28
C ILE A 142 0.11 9.79 -9.70
N ARG A 143 -0.24 11.08 -9.72
CA ARG A 143 0.61 12.12 -9.12
C ARG A 143 0.77 11.90 -7.61
N LYS A 144 -0.31 11.51 -6.93
CA LYS A 144 -0.26 11.18 -5.51
C LYS A 144 0.59 9.93 -5.25
N ALA A 145 0.47 8.89 -6.09
CA ALA A 145 1.32 7.70 -5.98
C ALA A 145 2.80 8.04 -6.15
N ARG A 146 3.13 8.95 -7.07
CA ARG A 146 4.50 9.46 -7.24
C ARG A 146 5.01 10.21 -6.00
N GLU A 147 4.15 11.01 -5.36
CA GLU A 147 4.51 11.70 -4.11
C GLU A 147 4.80 10.68 -3.00
N VAL A 148 3.95 9.66 -2.84
CA VAL A 148 4.15 8.58 -1.86
C VAL A 148 5.45 7.80 -2.15
N HIS A 149 5.73 7.50 -3.42
CA HIS A 149 6.98 6.83 -3.82
C HIS A 149 8.24 7.65 -3.48
N ALA A 150 8.14 8.98 -3.47
CA ALA A 150 9.28 9.87 -3.26
C ALA A 150 9.55 10.17 -1.78
N GLN A 151 8.60 9.87 -0.89
CA GLN A 151 8.75 9.96 0.56
C GLN A 151 9.62 8.81 1.07
#